data_AF-A0A0Q6TV49-F1
#
_entry.id   AF-A0A0Q6TV49-F1
#
_cell.length_a   1.000
_cell.length_b   1.000
_cell.length_c   1.000
_cell.angle_alpha   90.00
_cell.angle_beta   90.00
_cell.angle_gamma   90.00
#
_symmetry.space_group_name_H-M   'P 1'
#
loop_
_entity.id
_entity.type
_entity.pdbx_description
1 polymer ?
#
loop_
_entity_poly.entity_id
_entity_poly.type
_entity_poly.pdbx_seq_one_letter_code
_entity_poly.pdbx_strand_id
1 'polypeptide(L)'
;MINLALHLRITGMQVLDGDVNSRKAAAADLQAKWLKENALATIFQRAHNIATALGTDGDPPHDLAVEVEKAVQDHASAFLSSERPLEVGICAAAAIDAMLEGSRLDSDGWTVVDVLATALWSALSFQTPLLDAKREALRLEVLELVQQRSMEAAEESRERTEVADFGDFAVVDGDDAKTLTAFKRATGSTIKALRRNAALDREELDFMWWTLVARSRLLDRPLSKLVEPVRLVVAGIEAADYLRRLPCDVHRDLVLRHADEDTEATLSVLLAALGDDAATVRDSLAEHDEAILATPGVFPLLSALLTGKAHHHGGDGPRSCSDWGARALLETSLLTSGPSTL
;
A
#
# COMPACT_ATOMS: atom_id res chain seq x y z
N MET A 1 -3.46 -9.30 15.88
CA MET A 1 -4.70 -9.09 16.64
C MET A 1 -4.51 -7.97 17.64
N ILE A 2 -5.08 -6.82 17.34
CA ILE A 2 -4.99 -5.60 18.14
C ILE A 2 -5.69 -5.81 19.47
N ASN A 3 -4.98 -5.53 20.56
CA ASN A 3 -5.56 -5.61 21.89
C ASN A 3 -6.44 -4.37 22.16
N LEU A 4 -7.69 -4.42 21.68
CA LEU A 4 -8.69 -3.37 21.84
C LEU A 4 -8.85 -2.90 23.30
N ALA A 5 -8.85 -3.83 24.25
CA ALA A 5 -8.98 -3.49 25.68
C ALA A 5 -7.79 -2.70 26.22
N LEU A 6 -6.58 -2.95 25.70
CA LEU A 6 -5.38 -2.19 26.03
C LEU A 6 -5.44 -0.79 25.40
N HIS A 7 -5.79 -0.69 24.12
CA HIS A 7 -5.76 0.58 23.39
C HIS A 7 -6.90 1.52 23.75
N LEU A 8 -8.06 1.01 24.16
CA LEU A 8 -9.12 1.86 24.75
C LEU A 8 -8.66 2.58 26.03
N ARG A 9 -7.57 2.13 26.67
CA ARG A 9 -6.97 2.86 27.81
C ARG A 9 -6.17 4.11 27.41
N ILE A 10 -6.13 4.43 26.12
CA ILE A 10 -5.70 5.74 25.62
C ILE A 10 -6.74 6.80 26.00
N THR A 11 -8.04 6.48 25.94
CA THR A 11 -9.13 7.45 26.18
C THR A 11 -9.74 7.38 27.58
N GLY A 12 -9.66 6.25 28.27
CA GLY A 12 -10.22 6.09 29.62
C GLY A 12 -9.39 5.21 30.55
N MET A 13 -9.29 5.55 31.83
CA MET A 13 -8.62 4.69 32.83
C MET A 13 -9.41 3.40 33.13
N GLN A 14 -10.73 3.44 33.02
CA GLN A 14 -11.60 2.28 33.18
C GLN A 14 -12.21 1.94 31.82
N VAL A 15 -11.93 0.74 31.32
CA VAL A 15 -12.52 0.18 30.10
C VAL A 15 -13.41 -0.97 30.52
N LEU A 16 -14.70 -0.89 30.18
CA LEU A 16 -15.68 -1.93 30.49
C LEU A 16 -15.79 -2.93 29.34
N ASP A 17 -16.22 -4.15 29.64
CA ASP A 17 -16.45 -5.17 28.60
C ASP A 17 -17.47 -4.70 27.55
N GLY A 18 -18.46 -3.90 27.94
CA GLY A 18 -19.42 -3.29 27.02
C GLY A 18 -18.76 -2.32 26.02
N ASP A 19 -17.74 -1.58 26.44
CA ASP A 19 -16.98 -0.70 25.54
C ASP A 19 -16.19 -1.55 24.53
N VAL A 20 -15.47 -2.57 25.01
CA VAL A 20 -14.70 -3.47 24.14
C VAL A 20 -15.59 -4.18 23.12
N ASN A 21 -16.72 -4.75 23.58
CA ASN A 21 -17.62 -5.50 22.72
C ASN A 21 -18.28 -4.62 21.67
N SER A 22 -18.71 -3.40 22.03
CA SER A 22 -19.31 -2.46 21.07
C SER A 22 -18.30 -2.00 20.02
N ARG A 23 -17.04 -1.71 20.38
CA ARG A 23 -16.00 -1.33 19.40
C ARG A 23 -15.59 -2.50 18.52
N LYS A 24 -15.55 -3.72 19.07
CA LYS A 24 -15.30 -4.93 18.28
C LYS A 24 -16.39 -5.17 17.24
N ALA A 25 -17.65 -4.99 17.61
CA ALA A 25 -18.78 -5.12 16.68
C ALA A 25 -18.74 -4.03 15.59
N ALA A 26 -18.51 -2.78 15.98
CA ALA A 26 -18.32 -1.68 15.03
C ALA A 26 -17.16 -1.91 14.06
N ALA A 27 -16.03 -2.44 14.54
CA ALA A 27 -14.88 -2.80 13.70
C ALA A 27 -15.23 -3.87 12.66
N ALA A 28 -16.06 -4.86 13.01
CA ALA A 28 -16.54 -5.87 12.07
C ALA A 28 -17.48 -5.28 11.01
N ASP A 29 -18.34 -4.32 11.38
CA ASP A 29 -19.20 -3.62 10.42
C ASP A 29 -18.39 -2.75 9.45
N LEU A 30 -17.39 -2.03 9.96
CA LEU A 30 -16.43 -1.27 9.17
C LEU A 30 -15.65 -2.18 8.23
N GLN A 31 -15.11 -3.30 8.73
CA GLN A 31 -14.43 -4.32 7.91
C GLN A 31 -15.32 -4.78 6.75
N ALA A 32 -16.57 -5.19 7.04
CA ALA A 32 -17.49 -5.68 6.03
C ALA A 32 -17.87 -4.63 4.98
N LYS A 33 -17.89 -3.35 5.36
CA LYS A 33 -18.09 -2.22 4.44
C LYS A 33 -16.84 -1.96 3.60
N TRP A 34 -15.67 -1.94 4.23
CA TRP A 34 -14.41 -1.56 3.60
C TRP A 34 -13.91 -2.59 2.59
N LEU A 35 -14.19 -3.88 2.82
CA LEU A 35 -13.88 -4.97 1.88
C LEU A 35 -14.66 -4.89 0.55
N LYS A 36 -15.76 -4.13 0.50
CA LYS A 36 -16.58 -3.97 -0.70
C LYS A 36 -16.12 -2.80 -1.58
N GLU A 37 -15.14 -2.03 -1.11
CA GLU A 37 -14.59 -0.90 -1.87
C GLU A 37 -13.69 -1.40 -3.00
N ASN A 38 -13.88 -0.88 -4.20
CA ASN A 38 -13.09 -1.26 -5.38
C ASN A 38 -12.45 -0.05 -6.08
N ALA A 39 -12.77 1.17 -5.67
CA ALA A 39 -12.13 2.37 -6.20
C ALA A 39 -10.83 2.68 -5.46
N LEU A 40 -9.69 2.64 -6.19
CA LEU A 40 -8.36 2.93 -5.63
C LEU A 40 -8.31 4.29 -4.92
N ALA A 41 -8.89 5.34 -5.51
CA ALA A 41 -8.94 6.66 -4.90
C ALA A 41 -9.61 6.64 -3.50
N THR A 42 -10.69 5.88 -3.34
CA THR A 42 -11.37 5.74 -2.05
C THR A 42 -10.55 4.92 -1.05
N ILE A 43 -9.83 3.90 -1.53
CA ILE A 43 -8.91 3.10 -0.71
C ILE A 43 -7.75 3.98 -0.19
N PHE A 44 -7.13 4.77 -1.07
CA PHE A 44 -6.06 5.70 -0.70
C PHE A 44 -6.56 6.77 0.26
N GLN A 45 -7.75 7.34 0.02
CA GLN A 45 -8.33 8.32 0.92
C GLN A 45 -8.58 7.73 2.31
N ARG A 46 -9.04 6.47 2.36
CA ARG A 46 -9.23 5.78 3.64
C ARG A 46 -7.90 5.54 4.35
N ALA A 47 -6.87 5.05 3.65
CA ALA A 47 -5.53 4.87 4.22
C ALA A 47 -4.99 6.20 4.77
N HIS A 48 -5.12 7.29 4.00
CA HIS A 48 -4.75 8.63 4.41
C HIS A 48 -5.49 9.05 5.69
N ASN A 49 -6.81 8.91 5.73
CA ASN A 49 -7.61 9.33 6.87
C ASN A 49 -7.28 8.53 8.14
N ILE A 50 -7.06 7.22 8.01
CA ILE A 50 -6.67 6.35 9.12
C ILE A 50 -5.29 6.74 9.62
N ALA A 51 -4.33 6.96 8.73
CA ALA A 51 -2.98 7.42 9.09
C ALA A 51 -3.05 8.75 9.84
N THR A 52 -3.88 9.70 9.39
CA THR A 52 -4.08 10.99 10.08
C THR A 52 -4.65 10.81 11.48
N ALA A 53 -5.66 9.96 11.65
CA ALA A 53 -6.26 9.67 12.95
C ALA A 53 -5.30 8.99 13.93
N LEU A 54 -4.40 8.14 13.43
CA LEU A 54 -3.35 7.48 14.22
C LEU A 54 -2.10 8.36 14.42
N GLY A 55 -1.98 9.44 13.64
CA GLY A 55 -0.83 10.33 13.60
C GLY A 55 -0.86 11.41 14.68
N THR A 56 -0.13 12.51 14.43
CA THR A 56 0.33 13.47 15.43
C THR A 56 -0.79 14.13 16.24
N ASP A 57 -1.80 14.66 15.57
CA ASP A 57 -2.81 15.50 16.24
C ASP A 57 -3.91 14.66 16.92
N GLY A 58 -4.06 13.39 16.53
CA GLY A 58 -5.09 12.50 17.08
C GLY A 58 -6.51 12.98 16.77
N ASP A 59 -6.64 13.94 15.84
CA ASP A 59 -7.89 14.48 15.36
C ASP A 59 -8.24 13.77 14.04
N PRO A 60 -9.26 12.91 14.03
CA PRO A 60 -9.64 12.19 12.83
C PRO A 60 -10.28 13.13 11.80
N PRO A 61 -10.00 12.95 10.49
CA PRO A 61 -10.74 13.67 9.45
C PRO A 61 -12.26 13.45 9.58
N HIS A 62 -13.04 14.49 9.27
CA HIS A 62 -14.50 14.50 9.48
C HIS A 62 -15.20 13.27 8.90
N ASP A 63 -14.87 12.90 7.66
CA ASP A 63 -15.51 11.77 6.97
C ASP A 63 -15.27 10.43 7.69
N LEU A 64 -14.04 10.21 8.19
CA LEU A 64 -13.72 9.02 8.97
C LEU A 64 -14.42 9.07 10.33
N ALA A 65 -14.45 10.22 10.99
CA ALA A 65 -15.12 10.41 12.27
C ALA A 65 -16.61 10.08 12.18
N VAL A 66 -17.32 10.59 11.16
CA VAL A 66 -18.73 10.31 10.91
C VAL A 66 -18.97 8.84 10.60
N GLU A 67 -18.12 8.24 9.77
CA GLU A 67 -18.25 6.83 9.41
C GLU A 67 -18.09 5.91 10.63
N VAL A 68 -17.06 6.13 11.45
CA VAL A 68 -16.80 5.35 12.65
C VAL A 68 -17.85 5.64 13.72
N GLU A 69 -18.26 6.90 13.91
CA GLU A 69 -19.32 7.25 14.85
C GLU A 69 -20.59 6.47 14.56
N LYS A 70 -21.03 6.44 13.30
CA LYS A 70 -22.21 5.69 12.90
C LYS A 70 -22.09 4.20 13.22
N ALA A 71 -20.96 3.57 12.86
CA ALA A 71 -20.74 2.16 13.13
C ALA A 71 -20.71 1.85 14.65
N VAL A 72 -20.16 2.75 15.46
CA VAL A 72 -20.15 2.58 16.92
C VAL A 72 -21.54 2.83 17.51
N GLN A 73 -22.28 3.82 17.02
CA GLN A 73 -23.63 4.14 17.51
C GLN A 73 -24.64 3.00 17.29
N ASP A 74 -24.44 2.16 16.28
CA ASP A 74 -25.25 0.94 16.07
C ASP A 74 -25.14 -0.05 17.24
N HIS A 75 -24.05 0.00 18.02
CA HIS A 75 -23.80 -0.88 19.18
C HIS A 75 -23.69 -0.12 20.52
N ALA A 76 -23.54 1.21 20.47
CA ALA A 76 -23.38 2.10 21.61
C ALA A 76 -23.90 3.52 21.26
N SER A 77 -25.22 3.71 21.32
CA SER A 77 -25.92 4.91 20.82
C SER A 77 -25.49 6.25 21.42
N ALA A 78 -24.81 6.25 22.58
CA ALA A 78 -24.33 7.47 23.24
C ALA A 78 -22.93 7.91 22.76
N PHE A 79 -22.30 7.16 21.85
CA PHE A 79 -20.99 7.51 21.35
C PHE A 79 -21.04 8.76 20.45
N LEU A 80 -20.11 9.68 20.67
CA LEU A 80 -19.89 10.86 19.85
C LEU A 80 -18.40 10.96 19.55
N SER A 81 -18.01 11.01 18.27
CA SER A 81 -16.61 11.12 17.87
C SER A 81 -16.00 12.44 18.30
N SER A 82 -16.81 13.50 18.42
CA SER A 82 -16.38 14.82 18.90
C SER A 82 -15.96 14.82 20.37
N GLU A 83 -16.55 13.97 21.20
CA GLU A 83 -16.17 13.82 22.61
C GLU A 83 -15.01 12.82 22.80
N ARG A 84 -14.83 11.90 21.85
CA ARG A 84 -13.86 10.81 21.93
C ARG A 84 -13.10 10.60 20.61
N PRO A 85 -12.36 11.62 20.11
CA PRO A 85 -11.73 11.57 18.78
C PRO A 85 -10.69 10.45 18.64
N LEU A 86 -9.93 10.15 19.70
CA LEU A 86 -8.94 9.08 19.69
C LEU A 86 -9.57 7.67 19.57
N GLU A 87 -10.82 7.48 19.99
CA GLU A 87 -11.51 6.20 19.79
C GLU A 87 -11.81 5.92 18.31
N VAL A 88 -11.87 6.96 17.47
CA VAL A 88 -12.03 6.80 16.02
C VAL A 88 -10.84 6.05 15.44
N GLY A 89 -9.62 6.48 15.77
CA GLY A 89 -8.39 5.81 15.34
C GLY A 89 -8.27 4.38 15.87
N ILE A 90 -8.69 4.13 17.13
CA ILE A 90 -8.69 2.79 17.73
C ILE A 90 -9.65 1.85 17.00
N CYS A 91 -10.88 2.31 16.72
CA CYS A 91 -11.86 1.49 15.99
C CYS A 91 -11.41 1.22 14.56
N ALA A 92 -10.84 2.24 13.89
CA ALA A 92 -10.31 2.08 12.56
C ALA A 92 -9.14 1.08 12.52
N ALA A 93 -8.21 1.15 13.48
CA ALA A 93 -7.12 0.19 13.62
C ALA A 93 -7.65 -1.23 13.83
N ALA A 94 -8.63 -1.42 14.73
CA ALA A 94 -9.26 -2.72 14.95
C ALA A 94 -9.95 -3.27 13.70
N ALA A 95 -10.57 -2.41 12.89
CA ALA A 95 -11.16 -2.80 11.62
C ALA A 95 -10.09 -3.23 10.59
N ILE A 96 -8.94 -2.55 10.54
CA ILE A 96 -7.80 -2.98 9.71
C ILE A 96 -7.30 -4.36 10.14
N ASP A 97 -7.01 -4.56 11.43
CA ASP A 97 -6.57 -5.86 11.95
C ASP A 97 -7.57 -6.99 11.62
N ALA A 98 -8.88 -6.74 11.74
CA ALA A 98 -9.91 -7.69 11.33
C ALA A 98 -9.93 -7.95 9.81
N MET A 99 -9.70 -6.92 8.98
CA MET A 99 -9.55 -7.10 7.52
C MET A 99 -8.34 -7.98 7.18
N LEU A 100 -7.21 -7.76 7.85
CA LEU A 100 -5.98 -8.52 7.63
C LEU A 100 -6.15 -9.99 8.03
N GLU A 101 -6.71 -10.26 9.21
CA GLU A 101 -6.92 -11.62 9.72
C GLU A 101 -7.94 -12.41 8.89
N GLY A 102 -8.99 -11.75 8.40
CA GLY A 102 -10.06 -12.39 7.62
C GLY A 102 -9.73 -12.64 6.15
N SER A 103 -8.66 -12.04 5.61
CA SER A 103 -8.38 -12.05 4.18
C SER A 103 -7.27 -13.02 3.83
N ARG A 104 -7.54 -13.93 2.89
CA ARG A 104 -6.50 -14.79 2.33
C ARG A 104 -5.56 -13.96 1.45
N LEU A 105 -4.30 -14.37 1.40
CA LEU A 105 -3.40 -13.91 0.35
C LEU A 105 -3.92 -14.48 -0.98
N ASP A 106 -3.94 -13.64 -2.00
CA ASP A 106 -4.30 -14.07 -3.34
C ASP A 106 -3.03 -14.14 -4.18
N SER A 107 -2.94 -15.21 -4.95
CA SER A 107 -1.89 -15.35 -5.93
C SER A 107 -2.16 -14.40 -7.11
N ASP A 108 -3.42 -14.16 -7.51
CA ASP A 108 -3.84 -13.50 -8.76
C ASP A 108 -3.66 -11.98 -8.83
N GLY A 109 -2.89 -11.39 -7.93
CA GLY A 109 -2.60 -9.96 -7.89
C GLY A 109 -2.87 -9.43 -6.50
N TRP A 110 -3.21 -8.15 -6.39
CA TRP A 110 -3.49 -7.55 -5.10
C TRP A 110 -4.98 -7.44 -4.88
N THR A 111 -5.37 -7.72 -3.65
CA THR A 111 -6.72 -7.49 -3.14
C THR A 111 -6.84 -6.07 -2.62
N VAL A 112 -8.08 -5.65 -2.35
CA VAL A 112 -8.40 -4.38 -1.67
C VAL A 112 -7.63 -4.25 -0.34
N VAL A 113 -7.45 -5.37 0.36
CA VAL A 113 -6.73 -5.42 1.64
C VAL A 113 -5.25 -5.14 1.45
N ASP A 114 -4.65 -5.66 0.38
CA ASP A 114 -3.22 -5.47 0.10
C ASP A 114 -2.95 -4.01 -0.30
N VAL A 115 -3.79 -3.42 -1.16
CA VAL A 115 -3.69 -2.00 -1.53
C VAL A 115 -3.83 -1.10 -0.29
N LEU A 116 -4.84 -1.37 0.55
CA LEU A 116 -5.07 -0.61 1.77
C LEU A 116 -3.89 -0.72 2.75
N ALA A 117 -3.38 -1.94 2.94
CA ALA A 117 -2.23 -2.20 3.81
C ALA A 117 -0.98 -1.47 3.30
N THR A 118 -0.68 -1.55 2.02
CA THR A 118 0.50 -0.88 1.44
C THR A 118 0.37 0.63 1.47
N ALA A 119 -0.81 1.19 1.16
CA ALA A 119 -1.06 2.62 1.26
C ALA A 119 -0.91 3.12 2.71
N LEU A 120 -1.43 2.36 3.69
CA LEU A 120 -1.31 2.69 5.10
C LEU A 120 0.13 2.53 5.60
N TRP A 121 0.87 1.52 5.12
CA TRP A 121 2.29 1.34 5.39
C TRP A 121 3.09 2.55 4.89
N SER A 122 2.88 2.97 3.65
CA SER A 122 3.53 4.15 3.08
C SER A 122 3.31 5.39 3.94
N ALA A 123 2.06 5.61 4.38
CA ALA A 123 1.70 6.75 5.20
C ALA A 123 2.29 6.72 6.61
N LEU A 124 2.09 5.62 7.35
CA LEU A 124 2.52 5.52 8.75
C LEU A 124 4.05 5.49 8.88
N SER A 125 4.77 4.89 7.93
CA SER A 125 6.23 4.86 7.95
C SER A 125 6.88 6.22 7.65
N PHE A 126 6.13 7.18 7.11
CA PHE A 126 6.62 8.54 6.89
C PHE A 126 6.42 9.46 8.09
N GLN A 127 5.49 9.13 8.98
CA GLN A 127 5.17 9.94 10.15
C GLN A 127 6.30 9.95 11.18
N THR A 128 6.42 11.06 11.91
CA THR A 128 7.31 11.17 13.07
C THR A 128 6.74 10.38 14.25
N PRO A 129 7.58 9.70 15.06
CA PRO A 129 7.12 9.03 16.28
C PRO A 129 6.35 9.96 17.22
N LEU A 130 5.29 9.44 17.84
CA LEU A 130 4.45 10.20 18.77
C LEU A 130 5.10 10.29 20.15
N LEU A 131 4.91 11.42 20.84
CA LEU A 131 5.38 11.61 22.22
C LEU A 131 4.57 10.79 23.24
N ASP A 132 3.28 10.52 22.95
CA ASP A 132 2.44 9.69 23.79
C ASP A 132 2.73 8.20 23.52
N ALA A 133 3.32 7.53 24.50
CA ALA A 133 3.76 6.14 24.35
C ALA A 133 2.62 5.14 24.08
N LYS A 134 1.39 5.40 24.56
CA LYS A 134 0.26 4.50 24.31
C LYS A 134 -0.24 4.66 22.89
N ARG A 135 -0.34 5.89 22.40
CA ARG A 135 -0.71 6.18 21.01
C ARG A 135 0.35 5.67 20.04
N GLU A 136 1.63 5.87 20.38
CA GLU A 136 2.74 5.34 19.58
C GLU A 136 2.71 3.83 19.50
N ALA A 137 2.42 3.14 20.60
CA ALA A 137 2.28 1.68 20.61
C ALA A 137 1.19 1.20 19.64
N LEU A 138 0.02 1.84 19.62
CA LEU A 138 -1.03 1.53 18.64
C LEU A 138 -0.57 1.78 17.21
N ARG A 139 0.06 2.93 16.95
CA ARG A 139 0.54 3.31 15.62
C ARG A 139 1.57 2.31 15.09
N LEU A 140 2.52 1.91 15.93
CA LEU A 140 3.55 0.92 15.60
C LEU A 140 2.97 -0.47 15.38
N GLU A 141 2.00 -0.91 16.20
CA GLU A 141 1.34 -2.20 16.02
C GLU A 141 0.59 -2.26 14.68
N VAL A 142 -0.13 -1.19 14.32
CA VAL A 142 -0.78 -1.11 12.99
C VAL A 142 0.25 -1.09 11.87
N LEU A 143 1.33 -0.31 12.01
CA LEU A 143 2.42 -0.21 11.03
C LEU A 143 3.05 -1.59 10.76
N GLU A 144 3.38 -2.34 11.80
CA GLU A 144 3.97 -3.68 11.70
C GLU A 144 3.01 -4.65 10.99
N LEU A 145 1.72 -4.64 11.36
CA LEU A 145 0.70 -5.48 10.75
C LEU A 145 0.54 -5.21 9.25
N VAL A 146 0.45 -3.94 8.84
CA VAL A 146 0.28 -3.62 7.42
C VAL A 146 1.53 -3.81 6.59
N GLN A 147 2.71 -3.60 7.19
CA GLN A 147 3.99 -3.91 6.56
C GLN A 147 4.09 -5.41 6.31
N GLN A 148 3.86 -6.23 7.34
CA GLN A 148 3.91 -7.69 7.22
C GLN A 148 2.94 -8.18 6.14
N ARG A 149 1.69 -7.72 6.14
CA ARG A 149 0.71 -8.08 5.11
C ARG A 149 1.22 -7.74 3.70
N SER A 150 1.74 -6.53 3.52
CA SER A 150 2.19 -6.05 2.20
C SER A 150 3.34 -6.91 1.68
N MET A 151 4.28 -7.29 2.54
CA MET A 151 5.41 -8.15 2.20
C MET A 151 4.96 -9.58 1.86
N GLU A 152 4.10 -10.17 2.69
CA GLU A 152 3.56 -11.51 2.43
C GLU A 152 2.76 -11.56 1.12
N ALA A 153 1.94 -10.56 0.83
CA ALA A 153 1.19 -10.48 -0.42
C ALA A 153 2.11 -10.28 -1.64
N ALA A 154 3.18 -9.49 -1.50
CA ALA A 154 4.14 -9.28 -2.55
C ALA A 154 4.89 -10.59 -2.91
N GLU A 155 5.27 -11.39 -1.92
CA GLU A 155 5.92 -12.69 -2.15
C GLU A 155 4.95 -13.74 -2.71
N GLU A 156 3.81 -13.94 -2.04
CA GLU A 156 2.81 -14.96 -2.43
C GLU A 156 2.31 -14.73 -3.88
N SER A 157 2.07 -13.47 -4.25
CA SER A 157 1.57 -13.14 -5.59
C SER A 157 2.53 -13.49 -6.72
N ARG A 158 3.80 -13.81 -6.40
CA ARG A 158 4.85 -14.21 -7.35
C ARG A 158 5.13 -15.70 -7.39
N GLU A 159 4.51 -16.47 -6.49
CA GLU A 159 4.61 -17.92 -6.55
C GLU A 159 4.02 -18.43 -7.87
N ARG A 160 4.78 -19.36 -8.48
CA ARG A 160 4.38 -20.02 -9.71
C ARG A 160 3.27 -21.00 -9.40
N THR A 161 2.21 -20.94 -10.20
CA THR A 161 1.11 -21.89 -10.07
C THR A 161 1.49 -23.19 -10.79
N GLU A 162 1.26 -24.32 -10.13
CA GLU A 162 1.43 -25.63 -10.74
C GLU A 162 0.57 -25.76 -12.01
N VAL A 163 1.18 -26.25 -13.09
CA VAL A 163 0.48 -26.47 -14.36
C VAL A 163 -0.05 -27.90 -14.37
N ALA A 164 -1.30 -28.06 -13.94
CA ALA A 164 -1.98 -29.35 -13.98
C ALA A 164 -2.25 -29.80 -15.44
N ASP A 165 -2.33 -31.12 -15.64
CA ASP A 165 -2.81 -31.71 -16.89
C ASP A 165 -4.25 -31.27 -17.21
N PHE A 166 -4.63 -31.35 -18.48
CA PHE A 166 -6.00 -31.09 -18.88
C PHE A 166 -6.96 -32.07 -18.21
N GLY A 167 -8.09 -31.57 -17.71
CA GLY A 167 -9.16 -32.39 -17.18
C GLY A 167 -9.90 -33.16 -18.28
N ASP A 168 -10.80 -34.04 -17.86
CA ASP A 168 -11.61 -34.84 -18.78
C ASP A 168 -12.46 -33.95 -19.71
N PHE A 169 -12.35 -34.20 -21.01
CA PHE A 169 -13.12 -33.51 -22.04
C PHE A 169 -13.95 -34.51 -22.84
N ALA A 170 -15.26 -34.26 -22.92
CA ALA A 170 -16.19 -35.01 -23.77
C ALA A 170 -16.99 -34.06 -24.66
N VAL A 171 -17.12 -34.41 -25.93
CA VAL A 171 -17.97 -33.70 -26.89
C VAL A 171 -19.42 -34.09 -26.64
N VAL A 172 -20.30 -33.10 -26.51
CA VAL A 172 -21.74 -33.32 -26.36
C VAL A 172 -22.40 -33.17 -27.72
N ASP A 173 -22.82 -34.29 -28.31
CA ASP A 173 -23.42 -34.33 -29.64
C ASP A 173 -24.63 -33.39 -29.75
N GLY A 174 -24.60 -32.50 -30.74
CA GLY A 174 -25.68 -31.56 -31.04
C GLY A 174 -25.82 -30.37 -30.07
N ASP A 175 -24.89 -30.20 -29.12
CA ASP A 175 -24.90 -29.09 -28.17
C ASP A 175 -23.51 -28.41 -28.07
N ASP A 176 -23.25 -27.51 -29.01
CA ASP A 176 -22.00 -26.75 -29.11
C ASP A 176 -21.73 -25.91 -27.85
N ALA A 177 -22.78 -25.41 -27.20
CA ALA A 177 -22.66 -24.59 -25.99
C ALA A 177 -22.18 -25.43 -24.79
N LYS A 178 -22.71 -26.64 -24.62
CA LYS A 178 -22.22 -27.58 -23.61
C LYS A 178 -20.81 -28.07 -23.92
N THR A 179 -20.50 -28.33 -25.19
CA THR A 179 -19.14 -28.71 -25.62
C THR A 179 -18.12 -27.61 -25.31
N LEU A 180 -18.44 -26.34 -25.60
CA LEU A 180 -17.58 -25.20 -25.25
C LEU A 180 -17.37 -25.06 -23.73
N THR A 181 -18.42 -25.30 -22.94
CA THR A 181 -18.35 -25.23 -21.48
C THR A 181 -17.49 -26.36 -20.90
N ALA A 182 -17.63 -27.58 -21.43
CA ALA A 182 -16.80 -28.72 -21.07
C ALA A 182 -15.33 -28.46 -21.42
N PHE A 183 -15.06 -27.90 -22.60
CA PHE A 183 -13.70 -27.51 -23.00
C PHE A 183 -13.10 -26.48 -22.03
N LYS A 184 -13.80 -25.37 -21.78
CA LYS A 184 -13.32 -24.33 -20.84
C LYS A 184 -13.05 -24.88 -19.44
N ARG A 185 -13.85 -25.85 -18.98
CA ARG A 185 -13.64 -26.50 -17.69
C ARG A 185 -12.42 -27.42 -17.69
N ALA A 186 -12.24 -28.21 -18.74
CA ALA A 186 -11.13 -29.15 -18.90
C ALA A 186 -9.77 -28.44 -19.04
N THR A 187 -9.73 -27.29 -19.72
CA THR A 187 -8.47 -26.60 -20.04
C THR A 187 -8.22 -25.32 -19.23
N GLY A 188 -9.24 -24.79 -18.56
CA GLY A 188 -9.23 -23.43 -17.99
C GLY A 188 -8.16 -23.22 -16.93
N SER A 189 -7.99 -24.15 -16.00
CA SER A 189 -6.97 -24.08 -14.94
C SER A 189 -5.56 -24.11 -15.54
N THR A 190 -5.28 -25.06 -16.43
CA THR A 190 -3.98 -25.20 -17.11
C THR A 190 -3.63 -23.95 -17.91
N ILE A 191 -4.57 -23.42 -18.71
CA ILE A 191 -4.35 -22.20 -19.51
C ILE A 191 -4.12 -20.99 -18.59
N LYS A 192 -4.88 -20.87 -17.50
CA LYS A 192 -4.72 -19.79 -16.53
C LYS A 192 -3.34 -19.83 -15.88
N ALA A 193 -2.91 -21.00 -15.39
CA ALA A 193 -1.58 -21.19 -14.80
C ALA A 193 -0.46 -20.85 -15.78
N LEU A 194 -0.53 -21.32 -17.03
CA LEU A 194 0.46 -21.02 -18.06
C LEU A 194 0.56 -19.52 -18.36
N ARG A 195 -0.57 -18.83 -18.55
CA ARG A 195 -0.60 -17.38 -18.81
C ARG A 195 -0.04 -16.59 -17.65
N ARG A 196 -0.41 -16.97 -16.43
CA ARG A 196 0.07 -16.35 -15.19
C ARG A 196 1.57 -16.50 -15.04
N ASN A 197 2.10 -17.71 -15.15
CA ASN A 197 3.54 -17.97 -15.01
C ASN A 197 4.32 -17.23 -16.10
N ALA A 198 3.86 -17.25 -17.35
CA ALA A 198 4.50 -16.48 -18.43
C ALA A 198 4.45 -14.96 -18.18
N ALA A 199 3.38 -14.44 -17.57
CA ALA A 199 3.27 -13.03 -17.21
C ALA A 199 4.27 -12.63 -16.11
N LEU A 200 4.53 -13.52 -15.15
CA LEU A 200 5.55 -13.35 -14.12
C LEU A 200 6.96 -13.45 -14.70
N ASP A 201 7.23 -14.46 -15.54
CA ASP A 201 8.52 -14.60 -16.23
C ASP A 201 8.84 -13.34 -17.05
N ARG A 202 7.84 -12.77 -17.71
CA ARG A 202 8.01 -11.54 -18.49
C ARG A 202 8.37 -10.33 -17.61
N GLU A 203 7.67 -10.15 -16.48
CA GLU A 203 7.97 -9.11 -15.49
C GLU A 203 9.40 -9.26 -14.98
N GLU A 204 9.79 -10.46 -14.52
CA GLU A 204 11.14 -10.72 -14.00
C GLU A 204 12.24 -10.50 -15.05
N LEU A 205 12.02 -10.92 -16.30
CA LEU A 205 12.98 -10.69 -17.39
C LEU A 205 13.11 -9.22 -17.75
N ASP A 206 12.00 -8.48 -17.83
CA ASP A 206 12.03 -7.04 -18.12
C ASP A 206 12.71 -6.27 -17.00
N PHE A 207 12.42 -6.61 -15.75
CA PHE A 207 13.06 -6.03 -14.57
C PHE A 207 14.57 -6.32 -14.58
N MET A 208 14.98 -7.57 -14.83
CA MET A 208 16.39 -7.95 -14.97
C MET A 208 17.09 -7.16 -16.08
N TRP A 209 16.46 -6.97 -17.23
CA TRP A 209 17.04 -6.18 -18.32
C TRP A 209 17.20 -4.71 -17.96
N TRP A 210 16.20 -4.11 -17.32
CA TRP A 210 16.32 -2.75 -16.79
C TRP A 210 17.50 -2.65 -15.83
N THR A 211 17.61 -3.59 -14.88
CA THR A 211 18.69 -3.60 -13.89
C THR A 211 20.07 -3.76 -14.54
N LEU A 212 20.22 -4.60 -15.57
CA LEU A 212 21.48 -4.81 -16.28
C LEU A 212 21.90 -3.63 -17.16
N VAL A 213 20.94 -2.93 -17.76
CA VAL A 213 21.19 -1.74 -18.60
C VAL A 213 21.72 -0.58 -17.75
N ALA A 214 21.29 -0.46 -16.49
CA ALA A 214 21.75 0.56 -15.53
C ALA A 214 21.75 2.00 -16.09
N ARG A 215 20.75 2.31 -16.91
CA ARG A 215 20.53 3.62 -17.54
C ARG A 215 19.10 4.06 -17.24
N SER A 216 18.95 5.29 -16.76
CA SER A 216 17.64 5.89 -16.60
C SER A 216 17.04 6.17 -17.97
N ARG A 217 15.83 5.66 -18.22
CA ARG A 217 15.01 6.02 -19.38
C ARG A 217 14.35 7.38 -19.19
N LEU A 218 13.98 7.72 -17.96
CA LEU A 218 13.38 8.99 -17.57
C LEU A 218 14.31 10.18 -17.84
N LEU A 219 15.58 10.06 -17.44
CA LEU A 219 16.58 11.14 -17.57
C LEU A 219 17.57 10.93 -18.72
N ASP A 220 17.36 9.90 -19.54
CA ASP A 220 18.18 9.50 -20.68
C ASP A 220 19.71 9.54 -20.43
N ARG A 221 20.15 8.96 -19.31
CA ARG A 221 21.59 8.88 -18.97
C ARG A 221 21.90 7.73 -18.02
N PRO A 222 23.17 7.26 -17.97
CA PRO A 222 23.55 6.16 -17.08
C PRO A 222 23.23 6.51 -15.63
N LEU A 223 22.72 5.56 -14.84
CA LEU A 223 22.39 5.79 -13.44
C LEU A 223 23.63 6.25 -12.65
N SER A 224 24.81 5.72 -12.99
CA SER A 224 26.10 6.13 -12.39
C SER A 224 26.51 7.60 -12.65
N LYS A 225 25.80 8.33 -13.51
CA LYS A 225 26.00 9.77 -13.75
C LYS A 225 25.07 10.65 -12.93
N LEU A 226 24.11 10.06 -12.20
CA LEU A 226 23.23 10.75 -11.28
C LEU A 226 23.89 10.84 -9.90
N VAL A 227 23.61 11.94 -9.19
CA VAL A 227 23.91 12.01 -7.75
C VAL A 227 23.05 10.99 -7.01
N GLU A 228 23.59 10.37 -5.98
CA GLU A 228 23.01 9.18 -5.33
C GLU A 228 21.53 9.34 -4.87
N PRO A 229 21.11 10.44 -4.21
CA PRO A 229 19.71 10.61 -3.82
C PRO A 229 18.75 10.61 -5.02
N VAL A 230 19.13 11.31 -6.10
CA VAL A 230 18.36 11.38 -7.34
C VAL A 230 18.38 10.03 -8.05
N ARG A 231 19.53 9.35 -8.07
CA ARG A 231 19.72 8.04 -8.68
C ARG A 231 18.75 7.02 -8.12
N LEU A 232 18.66 6.93 -6.79
CA LEU A 232 17.82 5.93 -6.12
C LEU A 232 16.34 6.24 -6.24
N VAL A 233 15.93 7.52 -6.18
CA VAL A 233 14.53 7.91 -6.40
C VAL A 233 14.09 7.63 -7.83
N VAL A 234 14.90 8.04 -8.82
CA VAL A 234 14.61 7.77 -10.24
C VAL A 234 14.59 6.28 -10.52
N ALA A 235 15.53 5.51 -9.95
CA ALA A 235 15.54 4.06 -10.07
C ALA A 235 14.28 3.42 -9.46
N GLY A 236 13.81 3.90 -8.30
CA GLY A 236 12.58 3.41 -7.67
C GLY A 236 11.33 3.71 -8.52
N ILE A 237 11.22 4.92 -9.06
CA ILE A 237 10.12 5.32 -9.96
C ILE A 237 10.11 4.42 -11.20
N GLU A 238 11.24 4.32 -11.92
CA GLU A 238 11.31 3.52 -13.15
C GLU A 238 11.12 2.02 -12.89
N ALA A 239 11.65 1.50 -11.77
CA ALA A 239 11.50 0.10 -11.42
C ALA A 239 10.03 -0.28 -11.25
N ALA A 240 9.21 0.61 -10.68
CA ALA A 240 7.79 0.38 -10.49
C ALA A 240 7.02 0.21 -11.81
N ASP A 241 7.46 0.84 -12.91
CA ASP A 241 6.82 0.71 -14.23
C ASP A 241 6.92 -0.69 -14.83
N TYR A 242 7.90 -1.49 -14.37
CA TYR A 242 8.06 -2.88 -14.81
C TYR A 242 7.21 -3.85 -14.01
N LEU A 243 6.69 -3.43 -12.86
CA LEU A 243 5.97 -4.28 -11.94
C LEU A 243 4.48 -4.32 -12.28
N ARG A 244 3.91 -5.52 -12.28
CA ARG A 244 2.46 -5.72 -12.26
C ARG A 244 1.98 -6.07 -10.86
N ARG A 245 2.91 -6.24 -9.90
CA ARG A 245 2.67 -6.70 -8.53
C ARG A 245 3.57 -5.98 -7.51
N LEU A 246 3.21 -6.02 -6.22
CA LEU A 246 3.74 -5.10 -5.19
C LEU A 246 5.21 -5.40 -5.10
N PRO A 247 6.09 -4.42 -4.97
CA PRO A 247 7.51 -4.73 -4.85
C PRO A 247 7.75 -5.65 -3.65
N CYS A 248 8.39 -6.79 -3.88
CA CYS A 248 8.94 -7.64 -2.82
C CYS A 248 10.42 -7.32 -2.56
N ASP A 249 11.05 -8.00 -1.60
CA ASP A 249 12.42 -7.70 -1.16
C ASP A 249 13.44 -7.73 -2.30
N VAL A 250 13.30 -8.68 -3.24
CA VAL A 250 14.22 -8.77 -4.39
C VAL A 250 14.17 -7.51 -5.26
N HIS A 251 12.98 -6.94 -5.49
CA HIS A 251 12.83 -5.72 -6.29
C HIS A 251 13.43 -4.51 -5.57
N ARG A 252 13.18 -4.43 -4.26
CA ARG A 252 13.79 -3.43 -3.40
C ARG A 252 15.31 -3.53 -3.49
N ASP A 253 15.89 -4.69 -3.24
CA ASP A 253 17.34 -4.88 -3.23
C ASP A 253 17.99 -4.59 -4.59
N LEU A 254 17.30 -4.90 -5.70
CA LEU A 254 17.77 -4.56 -7.04
C LEU A 254 17.72 -3.04 -7.32
N VAL A 255 16.77 -2.29 -6.76
CA VAL A 255 16.81 -0.82 -6.79
C VAL A 255 17.96 -0.31 -5.91
N LEU A 256 18.09 -0.85 -4.70
CA LEU A 256 19.06 -0.40 -3.70
C LEU A 256 20.50 -0.78 -4.01
N ARG A 257 20.73 -1.71 -4.94
CA ARG A 257 22.09 -2.01 -5.45
C ARG A 257 22.79 -0.80 -6.07
N HIS A 258 22.02 0.24 -6.38
CA HIS A 258 22.52 1.52 -6.88
C HIS A 258 22.86 2.50 -5.75
N ALA A 259 22.82 2.10 -4.48
CA ALA A 259 23.38 2.86 -3.37
C ALA A 259 24.92 2.72 -3.37
N ASP A 260 25.62 3.81 -3.04
CA ASP A 260 27.07 3.84 -2.87
C ASP A 260 27.41 4.10 -1.39
N GLU A 261 27.28 5.35 -0.93
CA GLU A 261 27.59 5.75 0.46
C GLU A 261 26.37 5.65 1.38
N ASP A 262 25.17 5.63 0.80
CA ASP A 262 23.87 5.63 1.49
C ASP A 262 23.71 6.75 2.51
N THR A 263 24.17 7.95 2.14
CA THR A 263 24.10 9.13 3.00
C THR A 263 22.67 9.51 3.37
N GLU A 264 22.50 10.17 4.52
CA GLU A 264 21.20 10.68 4.92
C GLU A 264 20.88 12.02 4.23
N ALA A 265 19.65 12.15 3.74
CA ALA A 265 19.11 13.37 3.16
C ALA A 265 17.71 13.64 3.70
N THR A 266 17.40 14.92 3.94
CA THR A 266 16.02 15.37 4.16
C THR A 266 15.30 15.52 2.83
N LEU A 267 13.97 15.63 2.88
CA LEU A 267 13.16 15.83 1.68
C LEU A 267 13.55 17.13 0.95
N SER A 268 13.89 18.19 1.68
CA SER A 268 14.36 19.46 1.10
C SER A 268 15.71 19.32 0.39
N VAL A 269 16.65 18.57 0.95
CA VAL A 269 17.95 18.28 0.33
C VAL A 269 17.76 17.45 -0.94
N LEU A 270 16.89 16.43 -0.89
CA LEU A 270 16.55 15.61 -2.06
C LEU A 270 15.94 16.45 -3.19
N LEU A 271 14.97 17.32 -2.88
CA LEU A 271 14.35 18.19 -3.87
C LEU A 271 15.35 19.19 -4.49
N ALA A 272 16.29 19.70 -3.68
CA ALA A 272 17.35 20.56 -4.19
C ALA A 272 18.33 19.78 -5.10
N ALA A 273 18.62 18.52 -4.78
CA ALA A 273 19.52 17.66 -5.53
C ALA A 273 19.00 17.31 -6.94
N LEU A 274 17.68 17.33 -7.16
CA LEU A 274 17.08 17.12 -8.48
C LEU A 274 17.50 18.19 -9.49
N GLY A 275 17.72 19.44 -9.05
CA GLY A 275 18.16 20.53 -9.92
C GLY A 275 17.36 20.62 -11.23
N ASP A 276 18.05 20.53 -12.36
CA ASP A 276 17.48 20.61 -13.70
C ASP A 276 16.57 19.42 -14.07
N ASP A 277 16.72 18.28 -13.39
CA ASP A 277 15.93 17.07 -13.65
C ASP A 277 14.51 17.14 -13.06
N ALA A 278 14.26 18.10 -12.16
CA ALA A 278 13.00 18.20 -11.42
C ALA A 278 11.77 18.36 -12.34
N ALA A 279 11.91 19.03 -13.48
CA ALA A 279 10.82 19.18 -14.45
C ALA A 279 10.48 17.83 -15.09
N THR A 280 11.48 17.09 -15.56
CA THR A 280 11.28 15.77 -16.18
C THR A 280 10.67 14.76 -15.22
N VAL A 281 11.13 14.74 -13.96
CA VAL A 281 10.55 13.86 -12.92
C VAL A 281 9.10 14.24 -12.62
N ARG A 282 8.78 15.54 -12.54
CA ARG A 282 7.40 15.99 -12.36
C ARG A 282 6.51 15.58 -13.52
N ASP A 283 6.99 15.75 -14.75
CA ASP A 283 6.22 15.43 -15.96
C ASP A 283 5.91 13.92 -16.05
N SER A 284 6.82 13.05 -15.58
CA SER A 284 6.53 11.61 -15.52
C SER A 284 5.43 11.22 -14.53
N LEU A 285 5.12 12.07 -13.56
CA LEU A 285 4.09 11.83 -12.55
C LEU A 285 2.75 12.50 -12.91
N ALA A 286 2.68 13.22 -14.03
CA ALA A 286 1.52 14.04 -14.39
C ALA A 286 0.24 13.22 -14.60
N GLU A 287 0.35 11.97 -15.07
CA GLU A 287 -0.81 11.08 -15.27
C GLU A 287 -1.49 10.66 -13.95
N HIS A 288 -0.80 10.84 -12.82
CA HIS A 288 -1.26 10.42 -11.49
C HIS A 288 -1.43 11.58 -10.51
N ASP A 289 -1.38 12.83 -10.99
CA ASP A 289 -1.37 14.02 -10.14
C ASP A 289 -2.61 14.11 -9.23
N GLU A 290 -3.80 13.80 -9.75
CA GLU A 290 -5.06 13.82 -9.02
C GLU A 290 -5.02 12.89 -7.81
N ALA A 291 -4.56 11.65 -7.99
CA ALA A 291 -4.48 10.66 -6.93
C ALA A 291 -3.43 11.05 -5.87
N ILE A 292 -2.25 11.48 -6.32
CA ILE A 292 -1.12 11.86 -5.45
C ILE A 292 -1.50 13.08 -4.59
N LEU A 293 -2.07 14.12 -5.21
CA LEU A 293 -2.40 15.38 -4.54
C LEU A 293 -3.66 15.29 -3.67
N ALA A 294 -4.58 14.38 -3.96
CA ALA A 294 -5.72 14.10 -3.09
C ALA A 294 -5.30 13.40 -1.78
N THR A 295 -4.23 12.60 -1.82
CA THR A 295 -3.79 11.78 -0.68
C THR A 295 -2.29 11.93 -0.37
N PRO A 296 -1.81 13.15 -0.10
CA PRO A 296 -0.37 13.42 0.07
C PRO A 296 0.27 12.70 1.26
N GLY A 297 -0.53 12.23 2.23
CA GLY A 297 -0.03 11.40 3.32
C GLY A 297 0.30 9.96 2.89
N VAL A 298 -0.34 9.43 1.85
CA VAL A 298 -0.03 8.11 1.25
C VAL A 298 1.16 8.20 0.30
N PHE A 299 1.29 9.34 -0.39
CA PHE A 299 2.32 9.62 -1.38
C PHE A 299 3.23 10.79 -0.98
N PRO A 300 3.84 10.80 0.22
CA PRO A 300 4.59 11.96 0.70
C PRO A 300 5.79 12.31 -0.17
N LEU A 301 6.49 11.32 -0.74
CA LEU A 301 7.60 11.60 -1.66
C LEU A 301 7.08 12.07 -3.01
N LEU A 302 6.14 11.36 -3.63
CA LEU A 302 5.65 11.74 -4.97
C LEU A 302 4.92 13.10 -4.95
N SER A 303 4.17 13.40 -3.89
CA SER A 303 3.56 14.72 -3.68
C SER A 303 4.61 15.83 -3.61
N ALA A 304 5.73 15.57 -2.92
CA ALA A 304 6.83 16.52 -2.82
C ALA A 304 7.53 16.73 -4.17
N LEU A 305 7.75 15.66 -4.96
CA LEU A 305 8.30 15.74 -6.30
C LEU A 305 7.40 16.54 -7.24
N LEU A 306 6.09 16.29 -7.20
CA LEU A 306 5.10 17.02 -8.00
C LEU A 306 5.06 18.50 -7.64
N THR A 307 4.90 18.82 -6.35
CA THR A 307 4.70 20.20 -5.88
C THR A 307 5.99 21.00 -5.73
N GLY A 308 7.14 20.33 -5.65
CA GLY A 308 8.42 20.93 -5.28
C GLY A 308 8.48 21.42 -3.83
N LYS A 309 7.55 20.99 -2.97
CA LYS A 309 7.46 21.44 -1.57
C LYS A 309 7.85 20.31 -0.62
N ALA A 310 8.70 20.63 0.36
CA ALA A 310 9.15 19.68 1.38
C ALA A 310 8.25 19.66 2.65
N HIS A 311 7.19 20.47 2.70
CA HIS A 311 6.38 20.68 3.91
C HIS A 311 5.33 19.57 4.12
N HIS A 312 5.81 18.35 4.30
CA HIS A 312 5.01 17.22 4.76
C HIS A 312 5.44 16.86 6.19
N HIS A 313 4.48 16.48 7.03
CA HIS A 313 4.80 15.96 8.37
C HIS A 313 5.73 14.75 8.23
N GLY A 314 6.90 14.82 8.88
CA GLY A 314 7.96 13.81 8.76
C GLY A 314 9.01 14.11 7.68
N GLY A 315 8.84 15.12 6.83
CA GLY A 315 9.79 15.49 5.76
C GLY A 315 11.10 16.12 6.24
N ASP A 316 11.11 16.68 7.44
CA ASP A 316 12.31 17.26 8.07
C ASP A 316 13.27 16.20 8.64
N GLY A 317 12.76 14.99 8.89
CA GLY A 317 13.57 13.88 9.38
C GLY A 317 14.54 13.39 8.29
N PRO A 318 15.86 13.32 8.58
CA PRO A 318 16.81 12.72 7.66
C PRO A 318 16.48 11.24 7.44
N ARG A 319 16.63 10.77 6.21
CA ARG A 319 16.47 9.36 5.82
C ARG A 319 17.61 8.98 4.90
N SER A 320 18.02 7.71 4.93
CA SER A 320 19.03 7.20 4.02
C SER A 320 18.58 7.35 2.56
N CYS A 321 19.52 7.43 1.62
CA CYS A 321 19.17 7.46 0.21
C CYS A 321 18.44 6.17 -0.20
N SER A 322 18.78 5.04 0.43
CA SER A 322 18.12 3.77 0.22
C SER A 322 16.65 3.78 0.69
N ASP A 323 16.34 4.42 1.82
CA ASP A 323 14.95 4.64 2.24
C ASP A 323 14.16 5.47 1.23
N TRP A 324 14.78 6.51 0.65
CA TRP A 324 14.14 7.31 -0.41
C TRP A 324 13.89 6.50 -1.68
N GLY A 325 14.84 5.66 -2.10
CA GLY A 325 14.67 4.76 -3.26
C GLY A 325 13.59 3.70 -3.04
N ALA A 326 13.59 3.06 -1.87
CA ALA A 326 12.58 2.07 -1.50
C ALA A 326 11.18 2.71 -1.42
N ARG A 327 11.08 3.93 -0.89
CA ARG A 327 9.83 4.69 -0.85
C ARG A 327 9.35 5.08 -2.24
N ALA A 328 10.24 5.54 -3.12
CA ALA A 328 9.90 5.84 -4.51
C ALA A 328 9.32 4.62 -5.22
N LEU A 329 9.92 3.44 -5.01
CA LEU A 329 9.42 2.17 -5.52
C LEU A 329 8.02 1.84 -4.97
N LEU A 330 7.84 1.93 -3.64
CA LEU A 330 6.58 1.62 -2.97
C LEU A 330 5.45 2.55 -3.45
N GLU A 331 5.66 3.86 -3.38
CA GLU A 331 4.66 4.87 -3.73
C GLU A 331 4.28 4.80 -5.21
N THR A 332 5.26 4.63 -6.11
CA THR A 332 4.97 4.54 -7.54
C THR A 332 4.26 3.22 -7.88
N SER A 333 4.63 2.11 -7.24
CA SER A 333 3.97 0.81 -7.49
C SER A 333 2.48 0.82 -7.15
N LEU A 334 2.06 1.58 -6.12
CA LEU A 334 0.64 1.76 -5.80
C LEU A 334 -0.17 2.42 -6.93
N LEU A 335 0.48 3.19 -7.81
CA LEU A 335 -0.16 3.90 -8.90
C LEU A 335 -0.12 3.11 -10.22
N THR A 336 0.97 2.38 -10.47
CA THR A 336 1.23 1.72 -11.76
C THR A 336 0.86 0.25 -11.78
N SER A 337 0.98 -0.44 -10.64
CA SER A 337 0.64 -1.85 -10.55
C SER A 337 -0.85 -1.98 -10.25
N GLY A 338 -1.64 -2.15 -11.31
CA GLY A 338 -3.07 -2.41 -11.22
C GLY A 338 -3.38 -3.89 -10.94
N PRO A 339 -4.56 -4.22 -10.40
CA PRO A 339 -4.99 -5.61 -10.27
C PRO A 339 -5.11 -6.28 -11.63
N SER A 340 -4.93 -7.60 -11.67
CA SER A 340 -5.12 -8.40 -12.89
C SER A 340 -6.57 -8.35 -13.42
N THR A 341 -7.51 -7.89 -12.59
CA THR A 341 -8.95 -7.75 -12.89
C THR A 341 -9.63 -6.64 -12.07
N LEU A 342 -9.38 -5.36 -12.37
CA LEU A 342 -10.41 -4.32 -12.21
C LEU A 342 -11.00 -3.98 -13.58
#